data_AF-B0BHL0-F1
#
_entry.id   AF-B0BHL0-F1
#
_cell.length_a   1.000
_cell.length_b   1.000
_cell.length_c   1.000
_cell.angle_alpha   90.00
_cell.angle_beta   90.00
_cell.angle_gamma   90.00
#
_symmetry.space_group_name_H-M   'P 1'
#
loop_
_entity.id
_entity.type
_entity.pdbx_description
1 polymer ?
#
loop_
_entity_poly.entity_id
_entity_poly.type
_entity_poly.pdbx_seq_one_letter_code
_entity_poly.pdbx_strand_id
1 'polypeptide(L)' 'MEHIMTTVLFGVIAFLVLLVVFFATGKKTPPRPIDQLPTPSIGVRRLAGEKKIIDAIKLYRREAGTSLREAKLVVDSIRG' A
#
# COMPACT_ATOMS: atom_id res chain seq x y z
N MET A 1 -16.22 -24.78 -37.68
CA MET A 1 -15.67 -23.45 -37.30
C MET A 1 -16.32 -22.89 -36.03
N GLU A 2 -17.60 -23.13 -35.78
CA GLU A 2 -18.34 -22.58 -34.62
C GLU A 2 -17.83 -23.07 -33.24
N HIS A 3 -17.48 -24.36 -33.10
CA HIS A 3 -16.96 -24.92 -31.84
C HIS A 3 -15.58 -24.39 -31.41
N ILE A 4 -14.76 -23.96 -32.37
CA ILE A 4 -13.44 -23.38 -32.09
C ILE A 4 -13.62 -21.97 -31.52
N MET A 5 -14.56 -21.20 -32.11
CA MET A 5 -14.85 -19.84 -31.67
C MET A 5 -15.48 -19.80 -30.27
N THR A 6 -16.37 -20.72 -29.94
CA THR A 6 -16.95 -20.81 -28.59
C THR A 6 -15.91 -21.20 -27.54
N THR A 7 -15.03 -22.17 -27.84
CA THR A 7 -13.97 -22.59 -26.91
C THR A 7 -12.98 -21.46 -26.61
N VAL A 8 -12.58 -20.70 -27.64
CA VAL A 8 -11.70 -19.53 -27.47
C VAL A 8 -12.39 -18.42 -26.69
N LEU A 9 -13.66 -18.12 -26.98
CA LEU A 9 -14.43 -17.10 -26.27
C LEU A 9 -14.56 -17.43 -24.77
N PHE A 10 -14.86 -18.68 -24.42
CA PHE A 10 -14.88 -19.14 -23.04
C PHE A 10 -13.52 -19.03 -22.36
N GLY A 11 -12.43 -19.41 -23.04
CA GLY A 11 -11.07 -19.28 -22.52
C GLY A 11 -10.70 -17.82 -22.23
N VAL A 12 -11.05 -16.90 -23.14
CA VAL A 12 -10.82 -15.46 -22.96
C VAL A 12 -11.66 -14.92 -21.80
N ILE A 13 -12.94 -15.26 -21.72
CA ILE A 13 -13.81 -14.81 -20.63
C ILE A 13 -13.30 -15.34 -19.29
N ALA A 14 -12.95 -16.63 -19.20
CA ALA A 14 -12.41 -17.22 -17.98
C ALA A 14 -11.10 -16.56 -17.56
N PHE A 15 -10.22 -16.27 -18.52
CA PHE A 15 -8.96 -15.57 -18.27
C PHE A 15 -9.19 -14.12 -17.79
N LEU A 16 -10.12 -13.39 -18.41
CA LEU A 16 -10.48 -12.03 -18.00
C LEU A 16 -11.08 -12.02 -16.59
N VAL A 17 -11.97 -12.97 -16.28
CA VAL A 17 -12.53 -13.12 -14.92
C VAL A 17 -11.43 -13.43 -13.92
N LEU A 18 -10.48 -14.31 -14.25
CA LEU A 18 -9.36 -14.67 -13.38
C LEU A 18 -8.42 -13.47 -13.16
N LEU A 19 -8.16 -12.67 -14.20
CA LEU A 19 -7.40 -11.42 -14.09
C LEU A 19 -8.09 -10.42 -13.15
N VAL A 20 -9.40 -10.24 -13.28
CA VAL A 20 -10.18 -9.33 -12.43
C VAL A 20 -10.13 -9.78 -10.97
N VAL A 21 -10.32 -11.08 -10.70
CA VAL A 21 -10.25 -11.64 -9.34
C VAL A 21 -8.84 -11.48 -8.74
N PHE A 22 -7.80 -11.73 -9.55
CA PHE A 22 -6.41 -11.58 -9.12
C PHE A 22 -6.06 -10.12 -8.79
N PHE A 23 -6.47 -9.16 -9.62
CA PHE A 23 -6.26 -7.74 -9.33
C PHE A 23 -7.10 -7.23 -8.15
N ALA A 24 -8.32 -7.76 -7.97
CA ALA A 24 -9.20 -7.37 -6.87
C ALA A 24 -8.74 -7.89 -5.50
N THR A 25 -7.95 -8.98 -5.45
CA THR A 25 -7.48 -9.61 -4.21
C THR A 25 -6.13 -9.09 -3.70
N GLY A 26 -5.77 -7.85 -4.04
CA GLY A 26 -4.64 -7.17 -3.41
C GLY A 26 -4.78 -7.17 -1.88
N LYS A 27 -3.97 -7.97 -1.19
CA LYS A 27 -3.98 -8.13 0.28
C LYS A 27 -3.67 -6.78 0.95
N LYS A 28 -4.71 -6.01 1.23
CA LYS A 28 -4.64 -4.81 2.06
C LYS A 28 -4.64 -5.27 3.51
N THR A 29 -3.46 -5.59 4.05
CA THR A 29 -3.33 -5.84 5.48
C THR A 29 -3.88 -4.60 6.21
N PRO A 30 -4.81 -4.77 7.16
CA PRO A 30 -5.34 -3.64 7.90
C PRO A 30 -4.16 -2.90 8.54
N PRO A 31 -4.09 -1.55 8.42
CA PRO A 31 -3.02 -0.79 9.07
C PRO A 31 -3.03 -1.10 10.57
N ARG A 32 -1.84 -1.30 11.14
CA ARG A 32 -1.74 -1.39 12.59
C ARG A 32 -2.23 -0.07 13.22
N PRO A 33 -2.89 -0.14 14.38
CA PRO A 33 -3.12 1.03 15.23
C PRO A 33 -1.83 1.83 15.48
N ILE A 34 -1.92 3.18 15.53
CA ILE A 34 -0.73 4.07 15.59
C ILE A 34 0.10 3.84 16.87
N ASP A 35 -0.55 3.48 17.96
CA ASP A 35 0.05 3.10 19.24
C ASP A 35 0.92 1.83 19.16
N GLN A 36 0.69 0.97 18.18
CA GLN A 36 1.48 -0.24 17.93
C GLN A 36 2.63 -0.02 16.92
N LEU A 37 2.73 1.18 16.35
CA LEU A 37 3.78 1.51 15.40
C LEU A 37 5.07 1.89 16.13
N PRO A 38 6.25 1.54 15.58
CA PRO A 38 7.52 1.94 16.16
C PRO A 38 7.57 3.45 16.36
N THR A 39 8.04 3.89 17.52
CA THR A 39 8.17 5.32 17.82
C THR A 39 9.08 5.99 16.77
N PRO A 40 8.65 7.08 16.12
CA PRO A 40 9.46 7.75 15.11
C PRO A 40 10.77 8.27 15.72
N SER A 41 11.83 8.36 14.92
CA SER A 41 13.11 8.93 15.35
C SER A 41 13.05 10.46 15.44
N ILE A 42 14.05 11.07 16.08
CA ILE A 42 14.20 12.54 16.14
C ILE A 42 14.30 13.13 14.72
N GLY A 43 14.98 12.43 13.81
CA GLY A 43 15.13 12.83 12.40
C GLY A 43 13.79 12.91 11.67
N VAL A 44 12.92 11.91 11.86
CA VAL A 44 11.57 11.91 11.29
C VAL A 44 10.74 13.07 11.81
N ARG A 45 10.74 13.31 13.14
CA ARG A 45 10.03 14.44 13.75
C ARG A 45 10.50 15.79 13.23
N ARG A 46 11.81 15.98 13.09
CA ARG A 46 12.40 17.21 12.53
C ARG A 46 11.94 17.45 11.09
N LEU A 47 12.03 16.42 10.24
CA LEU A 47 11.60 16.53 8.83
C LEU A 47 10.10 16.82 8.70
N ALA A 48 9.28 16.21 9.56
CA ALA A 48 7.85 16.48 9.63
C ALA A 48 7.57 17.95 10.02
N GLY A 49 8.26 18.47 11.04
CA GLY A 49 8.16 19.88 11.47
C GLY A 49 8.64 20.88 10.42
N GLU A 50 9.67 20.53 9.65
CA GLU A 50 10.16 21.32 8.50
C GLU A 50 9.24 21.25 7.26
N LYS A 51 8.05 20.63 7.37
CA LYS A 51 7.12 20.36 6.25
C LYS A 51 7.70 19.49 5.13
N LYS A 52 8.81 18.80 5.36
CA LYS A 52 9.45 17.85 4.42
C LYS A 52 8.83 16.46 4.55
N ILE A 53 7.52 16.38 4.30
CA ILE A 53 6.69 15.20 4.58
C ILE A 53 7.15 13.95 3.81
N ILE A 54 7.52 14.11 2.54
CA ILE A 54 7.98 12.99 1.71
C ILE A 54 9.26 12.39 2.28
N ASP A 55 10.19 13.22 2.75
CA ASP A 55 11.45 12.75 3.32
C ASP A 55 11.25 12.12 4.70
N ALA A 56 10.35 12.68 5.51
CA ALA A 56 9.94 12.09 6.79
C ALA A 56 9.34 10.69 6.59
N ILE A 57 8.42 10.52 5.63
CA ILE A 57 7.79 9.23 5.31
C ILE A 57 8.84 8.23 4.82
N LYS A 58 9.74 8.65 3.92
CA LYS A 58 10.82 7.79 3.42
C LYS A 58 11.75 7.33 4.55
N LEU A 59 12.11 8.25 5.45
CA LEU A 59 12.99 7.94 6.58
C LEU A 59 12.31 6.97 7.55
N TYR A 60 11.08 7.27 7.97
CA TYR A 60 10.32 6.41 8.88
C TYR A 60 10.09 5.01 8.30
N ARG A 61 9.78 4.92 7.01
CA ARG A 61 9.59 3.63 6.33
C ARG A 61 10.87 2.80 6.27
N ARG A 62 12.04 3.44 6.10
CA ARG A 62 13.34 2.74 6.15
C ARG A 62 13.68 2.26 7.55
N GLU A 63 13.39 3.07 8.58
CA GLU A 63 13.70 2.75 9.97
C GLU A 63 12.75 1.70 10.57
N ALA A 64 11.45 1.82 10.30
CA ALA A 64 10.40 1.02 10.94
C ALA A 64 9.91 -0.17 10.09
N GLY A 65 10.31 -0.26 8.82
CA GLY A 65 9.87 -1.32 7.90
C GLY A 65 8.36 -1.32 7.64
N THR A 66 7.71 -0.17 7.77
CA THR A 66 6.25 -0.03 7.69
C THR A 66 5.74 0.07 6.26
N SER A 67 4.44 -0.21 6.07
CA SER A 67 3.78 0.09 4.80
C SER A 67 3.73 1.61 4.56
N LEU A 68 3.59 2.03 3.31
CA LEU A 68 3.46 3.45 2.97
C LEU A 68 2.28 4.11 3.70
N ARG A 69 1.19 3.36 3.91
CA ARG A 69 -0.01 3.83 4.60
C ARG A 69 0.25 4.08 6.08
N GLU A 70 0.92 3.15 6.76
CA GLU A 70 1.33 3.30 8.17
C GLU A 70 2.33 4.46 8.33
N ALA A 71 3.34 4.55 7.45
CA ALA A 71 4.33 5.61 7.51
C ALA A 71 3.71 7.00 7.33
N LYS A 72 2.74 7.12 6.42
CA LYS A 72 1.97 8.35 6.23
C LYS A 72 1.18 8.71 7.50
N LEU A 73 0.46 7.76 8.09
CA LEU A 73 -0.34 7.99 9.29
C LEU A 73 0.49 8.56 10.45
N VAL A 74 1.70 8.00 10.68
CA VAL A 74 2.61 8.48 11.73
C VAL A 74 3.14 9.87 11.45
N VAL A 75 3.50 10.16 10.19
CA VAL A 75 4.00 11.50 9.85
C VAL A 75 2.88 12.54 9.91
N ASP A 76 1.67 12.18 9.51
CA ASP A 76 0.49 13.03 9.61
C ASP A 76 0.14 13.33 11.08
N SER A 77 0.30 12.36 12.00
CA SER A 77 0.06 12.57 13.44
C SER A 77 1.12 13.46 14.12
N ILE A 78 2.29 13.66 13.51
CA ILE A 78 3.33 14.59 14.01
C ILE A 78 3.08 16.01 13.50
N ARG A 79 2.49 16.14 12.31
CA ARG A 79 2.21 17.42 11.66
C ARG A 79 0.98 18.11 12.24
N GLY A 80 0.00 17.32 12.71
CA GLY A 80 -1.21 17.81 13.39
C GLY A 80 -0.92 18.33 14.79
#